data_AF-A0A644ZPT0-F1
#
_entry.id   AF-A0A644ZPT0-F1
#
_cell.length_a   1.000
_cell.length_b   1.000
_cell.length_c   1.000
_cell.angle_alpha   90.00
_cell.angle_beta   90.00
_cell.angle_gamma   90.00
#
_symmetry.space_group_name_H-M   'P 1'
#
loop_
_entity.id
_entity.type
_entity.pdbx_description
1 polymer ?
#
loop_
_entity_poly.entity_id
_entity_poly.type
_entity_poly.pdbx_seq_one_letter_code
_entity_poly.pdbx_strand_id
1 'polypeptide(L)'
;MRLSCEVIRDLLPLYYDKVCSKESSSLIEDHLVDCPQCLGELQKLKLNLEKPIVSDGEIQVIENIALKWKRDKKVWFTKGSMFISALAAIICFIAYNVIGAKVMPDGTLVEPFALIPIGYIFILVFIISLICNFVFLKKYKSNTK
;
A
#
# COMPACT_ATOMS: atom_id res chain seq x y z
N MET A 1 -5.48 -49.59 -26.61
CA MET A 1 -6.60 -48.88 -27.27
C MET A 1 -6.10 -47.50 -27.65
N ARG A 2 -6.23 -47.09 -28.92
CA ARG A 2 -5.87 -45.73 -29.30
C ARG A 2 -7.07 -44.83 -28.99
N LEU A 3 -6.97 -44.05 -27.92
CA LEU A 3 -7.92 -42.96 -27.67
C LEU A 3 -7.88 -42.00 -28.87
N SER A 4 -9.03 -41.44 -29.23
CA SER A 4 -9.10 -40.44 -30.29
C SER A 4 -8.50 -39.12 -29.79
N CYS A 5 -7.88 -38.37 -30.70
CA CYS A 5 -7.28 -37.07 -30.38
C CYS A 5 -8.30 -36.08 -29.78
N GLU A 6 -9.59 -36.20 -30.14
CA GLU A 6 -10.66 -35.36 -29.61
C GLU A 6 -10.89 -35.57 -28.12
N VAL A 7 -10.95 -36.83 -27.67
CA VAL A 7 -11.12 -37.16 -26.24
C VAL A 7 -9.91 -36.66 -25.44
N ILE A 8 -8.71 -36.75 -26.01
CA ILE A 8 -7.50 -36.28 -25.35
C ILE A 8 -7.46 -34.76 -25.26
N ARG A 9 -7.89 -34.05 -26.30
CA ARG A 9 -8.00 -32.59 -26.28
C ARG A 9 -8.98 -32.10 -25.21
N ASP A 10 -10.09 -32.80 -25.02
CA ASP A 10 -11.08 -32.46 -23.98
C ASP A 10 -10.56 -32.75 -22.56
N LEU A 11 -9.73 -33.79 -22.41
CA LEU A 11 -9.09 -34.15 -21.14
C LEU A 11 -7.79 -33.38 -20.86
N LEU A 12 -7.21 -32.72 -21.87
CA LEU A 12 -5.92 -32.02 -21.79
C LEU A 12 -5.89 -30.92 -20.72
N PRO A 13 -6.94 -30.08 -20.56
CA PRO A 13 -7.01 -29.10 -19.48
C PRO A 13 -7.01 -29.78 -18.09
N LEU A 14 -7.79 -30.86 -17.93
CA LEU A 14 -7.88 -31.61 -16.67
C LEU A 14 -6.58 -32.33 -16.30
N TYR A 15 -5.87 -32.83 -17.32
CA TYR A 15 -4.55 -33.43 -17.16
C TYR A 15 -3.51 -32.37 -16.76
N TYR A 16 -3.54 -31.20 -17.41
CA TYR A 16 -2.66 -30.08 -17.07
C TYR A 16 -2.88 -29.57 -15.63
N ASP A 17 -4.14 -29.48 -15.21
CA ASP A 17 -4.54 -29.11 -13.85
C ASP A 17 -4.26 -30.22 -12.81
N LYS A 18 -3.72 -31.36 -13.24
CA LYS A 18 -3.36 -32.53 -12.41
C LYS A 18 -4.55 -33.11 -11.61
N VAL A 19 -5.75 -33.02 -12.17
CA VAL A 19 -6.99 -33.50 -11.53
C VAL A 19 -7.40 -34.89 -12.01
N CYS A 20 -6.73 -35.42 -13.03
CA CYS A 20 -6.99 -36.76 -13.57
C CYS A 20 -6.53 -37.88 -12.63
N SER A 21 -7.22 -39.02 -12.69
CA SER A 21 -6.76 -40.25 -12.03
C SER A 21 -5.45 -40.74 -12.67
N LYS A 22 -4.70 -41.58 -11.95
CA LYS A 22 -3.41 -42.12 -12.43
C LYS A 22 -3.58 -42.92 -13.73
N GLU A 23 -4.67 -43.67 -13.86
CA GLU A 23 -4.97 -44.44 -15.07
C GLU A 23 -5.24 -43.53 -16.28
N SER A 24 -6.06 -42.49 -16.10
CA SER A 24 -6.34 -41.53 -17.17
C SER A 24 -5.11 -40.71 -17.58
N SER A 25 -4.21 -40.41 -16.64
CA SER A 25 -2.97 -39.67 -16.90
C SER A 25 -1.97 -40.49 -17.71
N SER A 26 -1.80 -41.78 -17.39
CA SER A 26 -0.93 -42.69 -18.14
C SER A 26 -1.38 -42.85 -19.59
N LEU A 27 -2.69 -42.95 -19.83
CA LEU A 27 -3.25 -43.07 -21.18
C LEU A 27 -3.05 -41.81 -22.03
N ILE A 28 -3.05 -40.64 -21.41
CA ILE A 28 -2.79 -39.36 -22.07
C ILE A 28 -1.30 -39.26 -22.42
N GLU A 29 -0.40 -39.62 -21.50
CA GLU A 29 1.05 -39.64 -21.72
C GLU A 29 1.46 -40.57 -22.87
N ASP A 30 0.90 -41.79 -22.90
CA ASP A 30 1.15 -42.75 -23.99
C ASP A 30 0.76 -42.19 -25.36
N HIS A 31 -0.35 -41.44 -25.44
CA HIS A 31 -0.78 -40.82 -26.69
C HIS A 31 0.01 -39.57 -27.06
N LEU A 32 0.46 -38.79 -26.08
CA LEU A 32 1.27 -37.59 -26.32
C LEU A 32 2.64 -37.92 -26.93
N VAL A 33 3.18 -39.12 -26.68
CA VAL A 33 4.40 -39.62 -27.34
C VAL A 33 4.18 -39.84 -28.84
N ASP A 34 3.03 -40.37 -29.22
CA ASP A 34 2.71 -40.72 -30.61
C ASP A 34 2.08 -39.57 -31.42
N CYS A 35 1.54 -38.53 -30.77
CA CYS A 35 0.77 -37.46 -31.42
C CYS A 35 1.37 -36.05 -31.19
N PRO A 36 2.06 -35.47 -32.19
CA PRO A 36 2.63 -34.12 -32.07
C PRO A 36 1.58 -33.00 -32.05
N GLN A 37 0.36 -33.26 -32.54
CA GLN A 37 -0.72 -32.27 -32.56
C GLN A 37 -1.23 -31.97 -31.15
N CYS A 38 -1.50 -33.00 -30.35
CA CYS A 38 -1.96 -32.86 -28.96
C CYS A 38 -0.86 -32.27 -28.06
N LEU A 39 0.42 -32.56 -28.34
CA LEU A 39 1.55 -31.96 -27.62
C LEU A 39 1.64 -30.44 -27.86
N GLY A 40 1.39 -29.98 -29.09
CA GLY A 40 1.34 -28.56 -29.42
C GLY A 40 0.17 -27.83 -28.74
N GLU A 41 -0.98 -28.48 -28.59
CA GLU A 41 -2.12 -27.93 -27.82
C GLU A 41 -1.81 -27.81 -26.32
N LEU A 42 -1.14 -28.81 -25.74
CA LEU A 42 -0.66 -28.77 -24.35
C LEU A 42 0.32 -27.61 -24.11
N GLN A 43 1.20 -27.34 -25.08
CA GLN A 43 2.13 -26.22 -25.00
C GLN A 43 1.41 -24.86 -25.08
N LYS A 44 0.38 -24.74 -25.92
CA LYS A 44 -0.46 -23.54 -25.97
C LYS A 44 -1.19 -23.31 -24.65
N LEU A 45 -1.71 -24.35 -24.01
CA LEU A 45 -2.34 -24.26 -22.68
C LEU A 45 -1.34 -23.76 -21.63
N LYS A 46 -0.12 -24.29 -21.62
CA LYS A 46 0.99 -23.81 -20.75
C LYS A 46 1.29 -22.31 -20.96
N LEU A 47 1.38 -21.89 -22.21
CA LEU A 47 1.71 -20.50 -22.57
C LEU A 47 0.61 -19.48 -22.22
N ASN A 48 -0.66 -19.88 -22.28
CA ASN A 48 -1.79 -18.99 -21.99
C ASN A 48 -2.01 -18.72 -20.49
N LEU A 49 -1.44 -19.54 -19.60
CA LEU A 49 -1.56 -19.37 -18.15
C LEU A 49 -0.31 -18.79 -17.50
N GLU A 50 0.90 -19.09 -18.01
CA GLU A 50 2.15 -18.64 -17.39
C GLU A 50 2.52 -17.17 -17.68
N LYS A 51 1.81 -16.52 -18.61
CA LYS A 51 1.89 -15.08 -18.79
C LYS A 51 0.52 -14.45 -18.55
N PRO A 52 0.27 -13.82 -17.39
CA PRO A 52 -0.40 -12.54 -17.49
C PRO A 52 0.48 -11.72 -18.46
N ILE A 53 -0.05 -11.39 -19.64
CA ILE A 53 0.60 -10.49 -20.60
C ILE A 53 0.52 -9.07 -20.03
N VAL A 54 0.94 -8.89 -18.79
CA VAL A 54 1.20 -7.58 -18.25
C VAL A 54 2.64 -7.34 -18.63
N SER A 55 2.84 -6.43 -19.57
CA SER A 55 4.17 -6.05 -20.01
C SER A 55 5.01 -5.71 -18.76
N ASP A 56 6.29 -6.06 -18.75
CA ASP A 56 7.19 -5.73 -17.64
C ASP A 56 7.12 -4.22 -17.30
N GLY A 57 6.85 -3.39 -18.30
CA GLY A 57 6.54 -1.97 -18.15
C GLY A 57 5.27 -1.67 -17.33
N GLU A 58 4.18 -2.42 -17.47
CA GLU A 58 2.94 -2.21 -16.71
C GLU A 58 3.08 -2.60 -15.23
N ILE A 59 3.84 -3.67 -14.92
CA ILE A 59 4.13 -4.04 -13.53
C ILE A 59 4.98 -2.95 -12.86
N GLN A 60 6.01 -2.46 -13.56
CA GLN A 60 6.86 -1.36 -13.07
C GLN A 60 6.06 -0.05 -12.90
N VAL A 61 5.11 0.25 -13.78
CA VAL A 61 4.27 1.45 -13.67
C VAL A 61 3.39 1.37 -12.42
N ILE A 62 2.77 0.22 -12.13
CA ILE A 62 1.94 0.03 -10.94
C ILE A 62 2.77 0.15 -9.66
N GLU A 63 3.98 -0.42 -9.63
CA GLU A 63 4.88 -0.30 -8.47
C GLU A 63 5.30 1.16 -8.24
N ASN A 64 5.67 1.88 -9.30
CA ASN A 64 6.02 3.30 -9.21
C ASN A 64 4.84 4.18 -8.74
N ILE A 65 3.61 3.85 -9.15
CA ILE A 65 2.40 4.53 -8.67
C ILE A 65 2.18 4.24 -7.18
N ALA A 66 2.36 3.00 -6.73
CA ALA A 66 2.22 2.63 -5.32
C ALA A 66 3.26 3.32 -4.42
N LEU A 67 4.50 3.45 -4.90
CA LEU A 67 5.57 4.17 -4.20
C LEU A 67 5.30 5.69 -4.12
N LYS A 68 4.76 6.29 -5.19
CA LYS A 68 4.33 7.70 -5.18
C LYS A 68 3.15 7.91 -4.22
N TRP A 69 2.14 7.04 -4.25
CA TRP A 69 0.98 7.12 -3.37
C TRP A 69 1.34 7.10 -1.87
N LYS A 70 2.25 6.19 -1.46
CA LYS A 70 2.74 6.12 -0.07
C LYS A 70 3.44 7.41 0.36
N ARG A 71 4.17 8.04 -0.57
CA ARG A 71 4.89 9.30 -0.34
C ARG A 71 3.93 10.48 -0.22
N ASP A 72 2.95 10.57 -1.11
CA ASP A 72 1.95 11.64 -1.12
C ASP A 72 1.06 11.57 0.13
N LYS A 73 0.67 10.37 0.57
CA LYS A 73 -0.07 10.17 1.83
C LYS A 73 0.66 10.74 3.04
N LYS A 74 1.98 10.57 3.12
CA LYS A 74 2.79 11.10 4.23
C LYS A 74 2.88 12.63 4.20
N VAL A 75 2.97 13.23 3.02
CA VAL A 75 2.99 14.70 2.86
C VAL A 75 1.67 15.32 3.32
N TRP A 76 0.53 14.75 2.92
CA TRP A 76 -0.79 15.22 3.34
C TRP A 76 -1.01 15.08 4.85
N PHE A 77 -0.54 13.98 5.45
CA PHE A 77 -0.60 13.79 6.89
C PHE A 77 0.22 14.86 7.66
N THR A 78 1.42 15.19 7.19
CA THR A 78 2.24 16.26 7.81
C THR A 78 1.62 17.64 7.66
N LYS A 79 1.00 17.95 6.51
CA LYS A 79 0.25 19.20 6.30
C LYS A 79 -0.91 19.34 7.29
N GLY A 80 -1.72 18.29 7.47
CA GLY A 80 -2.83 18.31 8.42
C GLY A 80 -2.39 18.48 9.88
N SER A 81 -1.35 17.75 10.30
CA SER A 81 -0.80 17.85 11.65
C SER A 81 -0.29 19.27 11.99
N MET A 82 0.29 19.98 11.02
CA MET A 82 0.77 21.35 11.19
C MET A 82 -0.37 22.32 11.57
N PHE A 83 -1.50 22.28 10.86
CA PHE A 83 -2.63 23.17 11.14
C PHE A 83 -3.28 22.88 12.50
N ILE A 84 -3.44 21.61 12.84
CA ILE A 84 -4.04 21.18 14.10
C ILE A 84 -3.17 21.62 15.29
N SER A 85 -1.85 21.41 15.20
CA SER A 85 -0.93 21.80 16.28
C SER A 85 -0.87 23.31 16.49
N ALA A 86 -0.91 24.09 15.40
CA ALA A 86 -0.94 25.55 15.48
C ALA A 86 -2.22 26.05 16.16
N LEU A 87 -3.38 25.50 15.78
CA LEU A 87 -4.66 25.86 16.36
C LEU A 87 -4.72 25.49 17.86
N ALA A 88 -4.23 24.30 18.21
CA ALA A 88 -4.16 23.85 19.61
C ALA A 88 -3.28 24.75 20.47
N ALA A 89 -2.11 25.17 19.98
CA ALA A 89 -1.24 26.11 20.68
C ALA A 89 -1.96 27.45 20.96
N ILE A 90 -2.61 28.03 19.96
CA ILE A 90 -3.35 29.29 20.11
C ILE A 90 -4.46 29.16 21.16
N ILE A 91 -5.21 28.06 21.14
CA ILE A 91 -6.27 27.79 22.11
C ILE A 91 -5.70 27.69 23.53
N CYS A 92 -4.56 27.02 23.74
CA CYS A 92 -3.91 26.94 25.05
C CYS A 92 -3.55 28.33 25.60
N PHE A 93 -3.01 29.22 24.77
CA PHE A 93 -2.69 30.59 25.20
C PHE A 93 -3.93 31.43 25.48
N ILE A 94 -4.98 31.32 24.66
CA ILE A 94 -6.24 32.02 24.91
C ILE A 94 -6.88 31.52 26.21
N ALA A 95 -6.97 30.20 26.40
CA ALA A 95 -7.53 29.62 27.61
C ALA A 95 -6.75 30.01 28.87
N TYR A 96 -5.43 30.09 28.79
CA TYR A 96 -4.59 30.60 29.88
C TYR A 96 -4.97 32.04 30.27
N ASN A 97 -5.13 32.92 29.28
CA ASN A 97 -5.52 34.32 29.52
C ASN A 97 -6.96 34.46 30.02
N VAL A 98 -7.89 33.60 29.59
CA VAL A 98 -9.31 33.65 29.98
C VAL A 98 -9.54 33.10 31.38
N ILE A 99 -8.87 32.00 31.75
CA ILE A 99 -9.01 31.39 33.08
C ILE A 99 -8.36 32.27 34.16
N GLY A 100 -7.18 32.83 33.86
CA GLY A 100 -6.45 33.71 34.77
C GLY A 100 -6.07 33.04 36.10
N ALA A 101 -5.54 33.85 37.02
CA ALA A 101 -5.28 33.43 38.40
C ALA A 101 -6.48 33.81 39.27
N LYS A 102 -7.09 32.83 39.96
CA LYS A 102 -8.18 33.09 40.89
C LYS A 102 -7.83 32.60 42.29
N VAL A 103 -8.06 33.47 43.28
CA VAL A 103 -7.96 33.11 44.70
C VAL A 103 -9.31 32.56 45.15
N MET A 104 -9.30 31.34 45.67
CA MET A 104 -10.49 30.70 46.24
C MET A 104 -10.75 31.21 47.67
N PRO A 105 -11.99 31.05 48.19
CA PRO A 105 -12.36 31.55 49.53
C PRO A 105 -11.56 30.93 50.69
N ASP A 106 -10.91 29.79 50.45
CA ASP A 106 -10.01 29.07 51.35
C ASP A 106 -8.56 29.64 51.33
N GLY A 107 -8.30 30.68 50.54
CA GLY A 107 -6.98 31.28 50.36
C GLY A 107 -6.10 30.53 49.36
N THR A 108 -6.60 29.46 48.73
CA THR A 108 -5.85 28.72 47.73
C THR A 108 -5.80 29.51 46.42
N LEU A 109 -4.60 29.70 45.88
CA LEU A 109 -4.39 30.28 44.57
C LEU A 109 -4.47 29.17 43.51
N VAL A 110 -5.45 29.23 42.62
CA VAL A 110 -5.57 28.30 41.49
C VAL A 110 -5.11 28.99 40.21
N GLU A 111 -4.03 28.47 39.63
CA GLU A 111 -3.43 28.94 38.38
C GLU A 111 -3.38 27.83 37.33
N PRO A 112 -3.72 28.12 36.06
CA PRO A 112 -3.64 27.18 34.96
C PRO A 112 -2.20 27.01 34.43
N PHE A 113 -1.20 26.87 35.31
CA PHE A 113 0.22 26.73 34.92
C PHE A 113 0.46 25.58 33.95
N ALA A 114 -0.34 24.53 34.00
CA ALA A 114 -0.24 23.38 33.09
C ALA A 114 -0.43 23.78 31.61
N LEU A 115 -1.21 24.83 31.30
CA LEU A 115 -1.45 25.25 29.92
C LEU A 115 -0.21 25.84 29.24
N ILE A 116 0.74 26.39 30.00
CA ILE A 116 1.94 27.02 29.45
C ILE A 116 2.91 25.96 28.87
N PRO A 117 3.36 24.93 29.62
CA PRO A 117 4.18 23.84 29.07
C PRO A 117 3.48 23.10 27.94
N ILE A 118 2.17 22.88 28.05
CA ILE A 118 1.38 22.22 27.00
C ILE A 118 1.39 23.05 25.71
N GLY A 119 1.21 24.37 25.81
CA GLY A 119 1.32 25.29 24.68
C GLY A 119 2.70 25.23 23.99
N TYR A 120 3.78 25.20 24.76
CA TYR A 120 5.13 25.06 24.20
C TYR A 120 5.38 23.71 23.50
N ILE A 121 4.80 22.61 24.01
CA ILE A 121 4.87 21.30 23.35
C ILE A 121 4.20 21.37 21.98
N PHE A 122 3.02 21.99 21.86
CA PHE A 122 2.35 22.15 20.57
C PHE A 122 3.13 23.05 19.60
N ILE A 123 3.82 24.09 20.10
CA ILE A 123 4.73 24.91 19.29
C ILE A 123 5.91 24.06 18.79
N LEU A 124 6.52 23.24 19.64
CA LEU A 124 7.63 22.38 19.26
C LEU A 124 7.22 21.39 18.17
N VAL A 125 6.06 20.74 18.32
CA VAL A 125 5.49 19.84 17.30
C VAL A 125 5.22 20.58 15.98
N PHE A 126 4.72 21.82 16.05
CA PHE A 126 4.52 22.66 14.87
C PHE A 126 5.85 22.95 14.13
N ILE A 127 6.90 23.30 14.86
CA ILE A 127 8.24 23.54 14.28
C ILE A 127 8.82 22.27 13.65
N ILE A 128 8.71 21.12 14.31
CA ILE A 128 9.15 19.83 13.74
C ILE A 128 8.39 19.53 12.45
N SER A 129 7.06 19.76 12.44
CA SER A 129 6.23 19.55 11.25
C SER A 129 6.63 20.48 10.09
N LEU A 130 6.94 21.74 10.36
CA LEU A 130 7.47 22.70 9.39
C LEU A 130 8.79 22.24 8.77
N ILE A 131 9.74 21.80 9.60
CA ILE A 131 11.05 21.30 9.15
C ILE A 131 10.85 20.05 8.29
N CYS A 132 10.00 19.11 8.72
CA CYS A 132 9.67 17.91 7.95
C CYS A 132 9.08 18.26 6.59
N ASN A 133 8.17 19.25 6.54
CA ASN A 133 7.55 19.72 5.32
C ASN A 133 8.58 20.33 4.37
N PHE A 134 9.45 21.21 4.88
CA PHE A 134 10.51 21.85 4.11
C PHE A 134 11.50 20.84 3.51
N VAL A 135 11.92 19.84 4.30
CA VAL A 135 12.78 18.74 3.82
C VAL A 135 12.08 17.94 2.73
N PHE A 136 10.78 17.67 2.88
CA PHE A 136 9.98 16.99 1.86
C PHE A 136 9.85 17.80 0.56
N LEU A 137 9.58 19.12 0.63
CA LEU A 137 9.54 19.99 -0.54
C LEU A 137 10.88 20.04 -1.26
N LYS A 138 12.00 20.14 -0.50
CA LYS A 138 13.34 20.15 -1.08
C LYS A 138 13.67 18.83 -1.77
N LYS A 139 13.29 17.69 -1.16
CA LYS A 139 13.46 16.36 -1.75
C LYS A 139 12.62 16.18 -3.01
N TYR A 140 11.41 16.73 -3.05
CA TYR A 140 10.56 16.74 -4.26
C TYR A 140 11.23 17.52 -5.39
N LYS A 141 11.67 18.76 -5.13
CA LYS A 141 12.34 19.62 -6.13
C LYS A 141 13.63 18.99 -6.70
N SER A 142 14.34 18.18 -5.91
CA SER A 142 15.55 17.48 -6.35
C SER A 142 15.27 16.20 -7.15
N ASN A 143 14.06 15.65 -7.10
CA ASN A 143 13.71 14.41 -7.81
C ASN A 143 13.03 14.69 -9.16
N THR A 144 12.59 15.93 -9.40
CA THR A 144 11.97 16.41 -10.65
C THR A 144 12.94 17.16 -11.56
N LYS A 145 14.24 17.14 -11.28
CA LYS A 145 15.31 17.75 -12.08
C LYS A 145 16.26 16.65 -12.52
#